data_AF-A0A7Y3WZU6-F1
#
_entry.id   AF-A0A7Y3WZU6-F1
#
_cell.length_a   1.000
_cell.length_b   1.000
_cell.length_c   1.000
_cell.angle_alpha   90.00
_cell.angle_beta   90.00
_cell.angle_gamma   90.00
#
_symmetry.space_group_name_H-M   'P 1'
#
loop_
_entity.id
_entity.type
_entity.pdbx_description
1 polymer ?
#
loop_
_entity_poly.entity_id
_entity_poly.type
_entity_poly.pdbx_seq_one_letter_code
_entity_poly.pdbx_strand_id
1 'polypeptide(L)'
;MALNYALLSRDLSKNLHHHKIQIAFAAILAFSMPFIATLSTAQADATNTPSAFCTRPGFGGTGAWTCTVPTANGGQALIAGVPSDAGGSSIDLSVLNAWISSNLGQNAMIVGDMASSASGQNAVALGAAATASHANSVALGAGAVTEAAVATASTTIAGQTYGFAGAQPVGTLSIGTLNNERTLTNVAAGRIALSSTDAINGSQLHATNLAVERLDNVAVKYDQNPDGSKSNTITLQGGDPSTPVVISNVAAGVNDTDAVNLAQLNAVLAGHVPTQNYSYVDNRIDTRIENAFAEVKNFTEQRFSELVSSIDDVRDDAHRSAAIGLAAASLRYDDNPGKLSVAVGGGFWRGQSALAFGAGYTNDDSTIRANVSGTSSGGKMGLGAGLSFTLN
;
A
#
# COMPACT_ATOMS: atom_id res chain seq x y z
N MET A 1 11.93 -56.96 -31.31
CA MET A 1 12.60 -58.02 -32.09
C MET A 1 11.69 -59.25 -32.02
N ALA A 2 11.09 -59.62 -33.16
CA ALA A 2 10.21 -60.78 -33.50
C ALA A 2 9.27 -61.37 -32.41
N LEU A 3 7.93 -61.32 -32.57
CA LEU A 3 7.09 -62.27 -33.35
C LEU A 3 7.41 -63.75 -33.06
N ASN A 4 6.49 -64.69 -32.93
CA ASN A 4 5.02 -64.78 -32.91
C ASN A 4 4.76 -66.31 -32.77
N TYR A 5 3.63 -66.69 -32.17
CA TYR A 5 2.83 -67.87 -32.55
C TYR A 5 3.44 -69.28 -32.29
N ALA A 6 2.72 -70.36 -32.03
CA ALA A 6 1.30 -70.63 -31.82
C ALA A 6 1.13 -72.15 -31.86
N LEU A 7 0.20 -72.68 -31.05
CA LEU A 7 -0.68 -73.83 -31.34
C LEU A 7 0.07 -75.21 -31.42
N LEU A 8 -0.52 -76.38 -31.23
CA LEU A 8 -1.91 -76.82 -31.10
C LEU A 8 -1.85 -78.26 -30.52
N SER A 9 -2.74 -78.54 -29.57
CA SER A 9 -3.64 -79.71 -29.50
C SER A 9 -3.19 -81.18 -29.70
N ARG A 10 -3.99 -82.01 -29.02
CA ARG A 10 -4.60 -83.30 -29.42
C ARG A 10 -4.08 -84.55 -28.71
N ASP A 11 -4.80 -84.86 -27.63
CA ASP A 11 -5.72 -86.00 -27.52
C ASP A 11 -5.45 -87.29 -28.32
N LEU A 12 -5.42 -88.35 -27.51
CA LEU A 12 -6.01 -89.69 -27.69
C LEU A 12 -5.39 -90.69 -28.69
N SER A 13 -4.98 -91.81 -28.08
CA SER A 13 -5.45 -93.18 -28.39
C SER A 13 -4.61 -94.04 -29.34
N LYS A 14 -3.91 -95.03 -28.76
CA LYS A 14 -4.02 -96.51 -28.99
C LYS A 14 -2.70 -97.21 -28.63
N ASN A 15 -2.63 -97.98 -27.54
CA ASN A 15 -2.95 -99.42 -27.40
C ASN A 15 -1.91 -100.39 -28.02
N LEU A 16 -1.11 -101.06 -27.18
CA LEU A 16 -0.79 -102.51 -27.23
C LEU A 16 0.05 -102.89 -25.98
N HIS A 17 -0.58 -103.48 -24.95
CA HIS A 17 -0.56 -104.92 -24.62
C HIS A 17 0.61 -105.38 -23.71
N HIS A 18 0.33 -105.52 -22.40
CA HIS A 18 0.28 -106.78 -21.63
C HIS A 18 0.10 -106.42 -20.14
N HIS A 19 -1.10 -106.57 -19.55
CA HIS A 19 -1.56 -107.77 -18.80
C HIS A 19 -0.68 -108.05 -17.56
N LYS A 20 -1.17 -108.08 -16.30
CA LYS A 20 -2.52 -108.43 -15.79
C LYS A 20 -2.61 -108.23 -14.25
N ILE A 21 -3.80 -107.80 -13.78
CA ILE A 21 -4.60 -108.36 -12.63
C ILE A 21 -4.19 -107.97 -11.19
N GLN A 22 -5.08 -107.59 -10.25
CA GLN A 22 -6.52 -107.27 -10.19
C GLN A 22 -6.86 -106.58 -8.84
N ILE A 23 -7.99 -105.86 -8.82
CA ILE A 23 -8.71 -105.37 -7.63
C ILE A 23 -9.97 -106.23 -7.44
N ALA A 24 -10.28 -106.64 -6.20
CA ALA A 24 -11.61 -107.08 -5.68
C ALA A 24 -11.45 -107.57 -4.21
N PHE A 25 -12.41 -107.64 -3.29
CA PHE A 25 -13.68 -106.97 -2.97
C PHE A 25 -14.12 -107.61 -1.60
N ALA A 26 -14.67 -106.81 -0.67
CA ALA A 26 -15.62 -107.15 0.41
C ALA A 26 -15.30 -108.09 1.62
N ALA A 27 -15.77 -107.62 2.80
CA ALA A 27 -16.51 -108.32 3.88
C ALA A 27 -15.86 -108.58 5.27
N ILE A 28 -16.20 -107.69 6.21
CA ILE A 28 -16.83 -107.91 7.54
C ILE A 28 -16.30 -109.04 8.45
N LEU A 29 -15.73 -108.65 9.60
CA LEU A 29 -16.00 -109.31 10.89
C LEU A 29 -15.76 -108.34 12.07
N ALA A 30 -16.81 -108.07 12.83
CA ALA A 30 -16.78 -107.39 14.12
C ALA A 30 -16.67 -108.43 15.24
N PHE A 31 -15.84 -108.18 16.27
CA PHE A 31 -16.16 -108.53 17.67
C PHE A 31 -15.18 -107.85 18.66
N SER A 32 -15.77 -107.33 19.75
CA SER A 32 -15.25 -107.03 21.11
C SER A 32 -14.17 -105.94 21.35
N MET A 33 -14.67 -104.79 21.85
CA MET A 33 -14.04 -103.77 22.71
C MET A 33 -13.54 -104.35 24.07
N PRO A 34 -12.77 -103.64 24.95
CA PRO A 34 -12.77 -102.17 25.13
C PRO A 34 -11.45 -101.46 25.53
N PHE A 35 -11.56 -100.13 25.58
CA PHE A 35 -10.86 -99.21 26.48
C PHE A 35 -9.36 -98.94 26.21
N ILE A 36 -9.06 -97.75 25.69
CA ILE A 36 -8.28 -96.69 26.37
C ILE A 36 -8.29 -95.42 25.50
N ALA A 37 -8.87 -94.37 26.09
CA ALA A 37 -8.69 -92.94 25.82
C ALA A 37 -8.62 -92.47 24.36
N THR A 38 -9.79 -92.07 23.87
CA THR A 38 -9.94 -90.89 23.01
C THR A 38 -9.09 -89.74 23.55
N LEU A 39 -8.00 -89.37 22.88
CA LEU A 39 -7.61 -87.97 22.86
C LEU A 39 -8.73 -87.26 22.13
N SER A 40 -9.59 -86.57 22.88
CA SER A 40 -10.41 -85.53 22.28
C SER A 40 -9.42 -84.57 21.61
N THR A 41 -9.44 -84.53 20.28
CA THR A 41 -9.25 -83.25 19.62
C THR A 41 -10.17 -82.31 20.36
N ALA A 42 -9.62 -81.37 21.12
CA ALA A 42 -10.36 -80.26 21.65
C ALA A 42 -11.10 -79.67 20.44
N GLN A 43 -12.39 -79.99 20.32
CA GLN A 43 -13.28 -79.24 19.48
C GLN A 43 -13.20 -77.84 20.07
N ALA A 44 -12.45 -76.97 19.39
CA ALA A 44 -12.65 -75.55 19.50
C ALA A 44 -14.14 -75.35 19.25
N ASP A 45 -14.87 -75.18 20.35
CA ASP A 45 -16.27 -74.84 20.34
C ASP A 45 -16.35 -73.51 19.59
N ALA A 46 -16.82 -73.57 18.34
CA ALA A 46 -17.03 -72.42 17.46
C ALA A 46 -18.33 -71.67 17.84
N THR A 47 -18.75 -71.76 19.11
CA THR A 47 -19.68 -70.84 19.73
C THR A 47 -18.89 -69.86 20.58
N ASN A 48 -19.25 -68.58 20.48
CA ASN A 48 -18.46 -67.43 20.89
C ASN A 48 -18.37 -67.22 22.42
N THR A 49 -18.18 -68.28 23.22
CA THR A 49 -18.21 -68.20 24.69
C THR A 49 -16.91 -68.67 25.35
N PRO A 50 -15.89 -67.81 25.43
CA PRO A 50 -14.84 -67.99 26.43
C PRO A 50 -15.44 -67.68 27.80
N SER A 51 -15.34 -68.64 28.73
CA SER A 51 -15.50 -68.52 30.18
C SER A 51 -15.56 -67.08 30.74
N ALA A 52 -16.70 -66.42 30.61
CA ALA A 52 -16.89 -65.08 31.16
C ALA A 52 -16.90 -65.21 32.69
N PHE A 53 -16.00 -64.50 33.35
CA PHE A 53 -15.93 -64.50 34.81
C PHE A 53 -16.78 -63.35 35.34
N CYS A 54 -17.90 -63.68 35.97
CA CYS A 54 -18.84 -62.69 36.48
C CYS A 54 -18.88 -62.70 38.01
N THR A 55 -18.86 -61.52 38.61
CA THR A 55 -19.02 -61.33 40.05
C THR A 55 -20.15 -60.34 40.30
N ARG A 56 -20.84 -60.51 41.45
CA ARG A 56 -21.88 -59.60 41.92
C ARG A 56 -21.51 -59.11 43.32
N PRO A 57 -21.64 -57.81 43.62
CA PRO A 57 -21.44 -57.31 44.98
C PRO A 57 -22.51 -57.87 45.92
N GLY A 58 -22.09 -58.61 46.96
CA GLY A 58 -22.96 -59.12 48.03
C GLY A 58 -23.63 -60.47 47.74
N PHE A 59 -23.68 -61.34 48.76
CA PHE A 59 -24.48 -62.56 48.73
C PHE A 59 -25.97 -62.20 48.80
N GLY A 60 -26.72 -62.42 47.72
CA GLY A 60 -28.19 -62.27 47.68
C GLY A 60 -28.74 -60.87 47.36
N GLY A 61 -27.91 -59.90 46.94
CA GLY A 61 -28.37 -58.57 46.53
C GLY A 61 -28.94 -58.51 45.11
N THR A 62 -29.86 -57.58 44.86
CA THR A 62 -30.49 -57.28 43.54
C THR A 62 -29.58 -56.47 42.59
N GLY A 63 -28.27 -56.39 42.87
CA GLY A 63 -27.31 -55.63 42.07
C GLY A 63 -26.98 -56.30 40.73
N ALA A 64 -26.60 -55.50 39.73
CA ALA A 64 -26.18 -56.02 38.44
C ALA A 64 -24.81 -56.72 38.51
N TRP A 65 -24.58 -57.69 37.63
CA TRP A 65 -23.33 -58.42 37.55
C TRP A 65 -22.24 -57.60 36.83
N THR A 66 -20.99 -57.80 37.26
CA THR A 66 -19.80 -57.32 36.55
C THR A 66 -19.09 -58.52 35.96
N CYS A 67 -18.86 -58.51 34.64
CA CYS A 67 -18.28 -59.63 33.92
C CYS A 67 -16.98 -59.24 33.22
N THR A 68 -15.99 -60.12 33.31
CA THR A 68 -14.82 -60.13 32.42
C THR A 68 -15.08 -61.13 31.32
N VAL A 69 -15.06 -60.66 30.07
CA VAL A 69 -15.47 -61.43 28.89
C VAL A 69 -14.29 -61.49 27.93
N PRO A 70 -13.58 -62.63 27.82
CA PRO A 70 -12.72 -62.87 26.68
C PRO A 70 -13.58 -63.21 25.44
N THR A 71 -13.10 -62.92 24.23
CA THR A 71 -13.74 -63.39 22.99
C THR A 71 -12.77 -64.22 22.15
N ALA A 72 -13.30 -65.14 21.33
CA ALA A 72 -12.48 -65.97 20.44
C ALA A 72 -11.74 -65.15 19.37
N ASN A 73 -12.23 -63.94 19.08
CA ASN A 73 -11.66 -63.01 18.10
C ASN A 73 -10.56 -62.09 18.71
N GLY A 74 -9.98 -62.47 19.85
CA GLY A 74 -8.90 -61.74 20.52
C GLY A 74 -9.33 -60.48 21.29
N GLY A 75 -10.64 -60.19 21.35
CA GLY A 75 -11.17 -59.06 22.11
C GLY A 75 -11.40 -59.37 23.59
N GLN A 76 -11.53 -58.33 24.40
CA GLN A 76 -11.77 -58.45 25.84
C GLN A 76 -12.70 -57.34 26.34
N ALA A 77 -13.63 -57.68 27.22
CA ALA A 77 -14.48 -56.70 27.91
C ALA A 77 -14.41 -56.85 29.43
N LEU A 78 -14.43 -55.73 30.14
CA LEU A 78 -14.84 -55.63 31.53
C LEU A 78 -16.11 -54.77 31.56
N ILE A 79 -17.25 -55.41 31.83
CA ILE A 79 -18.56 -54.76 31.76
C ILE A 79 -19.31 -54.86 33.07
N ALA A 80 -19.88 -53.74 33.49
CA ALA A 80 -20.87 -53.69 34.56
C ALA A 80 -22.30 -53.68 33.99
N GLY A 81 -23.29 -54.01 34.82
CA GLY A 81 -24.69 -53.91 34.43
C GLY A 81 -25.26 -55.15 33.75
N VAL A 82 -24.56 -56.29 33.77
CA VAL A 82 -25.05 -57.52 33.15
C VAL A 82 -26.29 -58.02 33.93
N PRO A 83 -27.44 -58.22 33.26
CA PRO A 83 -28.67 -58.62 33.94
C PRO A 83 -28.59 -60.06 34.45
N SER A 84 -29.37 -60.36 35.50
CA SER A 84 -29.54 -61.73 35.98
C SER A 84 -30.51 -62.52 35.10
N ASP A 85 -30.39 -63.84 35.14
CA ASP A 85 -31.40 -64.75 34.61
C ASP A 85 -32.76 -64.59 35.34
N ALA A 86 -33.81 -65.23 34.82
CA ALA A 86 -35.13 -65.23 35.44
C ALA A 86 -35.14 -65.78 36.88
N GLY A 87 -34.13 -66.60 37.24
CA GLY A 87 -33.93 -67.15 38.58
C GLY A 87 -33.13 -66.27 39.54
N GLY A 88 -32.62 -65.11 39.09
CA GLY A 88 -31.88 -64.13 39.89
C GLY A 88 -30.52 -64.61 40.45
N SER A 89 -30.12 -65.83 40.10
CA SER A 89 -29.00 -66.55 40.72
C SER A 89 -27.79 -66.64 39.80
N SER A 90 -27.98 -66.46 38.50
CA SER A 90 -26.91 -66.41 37.51
C SER A 90 -27.08 -65.21 36.56
N ILE A 91 -26.14 -65.02 35.64
CA ILE A 91 -26.28 -64.00 34.59
C ILE A 91 -27.23 -64.46 33.48
N ASP A 92 -27.90 -63.52 32.83
CA ASP A 92 -28.57 -63.81 31.56
C ASP A 92 -27.52 -63.91 30.45
N LEU A 93 -27.07 -65.15 30.21
CA LEU A 93 -26.07 -65.45 29.19
C LEU A 93 -26.57 -65.12 27.77
N SER A 94 -27.89 -65.14 27.53
CA SER A 94 -28.45 -64.82 26.22
C SER A 94 -28.27 -63.34 25.89
N VAL A 95 -28.54 -62.46 26.87
CA VAL A 95 -28.33 -61.01 26.74
C VAL A 95 -26.83 -60.71 26.62
N LEU A 96 -26.00 -61.35 27.43
CA LEU A 96 -24.56 -61.17 27.37
C LEU A 96 -23.99 -61.57 26.00
N ASN A 97 -24.35 -62.74 25.46
CA ASN A 97 -23.87 -63.21 24.16
C ASN A 97 -24.35 -62.34 23.00
N ALA A 98 -25.60 -61.87 23.06
CA ALA A 98 -26.14 -60.92 22.07
C ALA A 98 -25.36 -59.59 22.10
N TRP A 99 -25.05 -59.10 23.31
CA TRP A 99 -24.26 -57.89 23.49
C TRP A 99 -22.83 -58.05 22.96
N ILE A 100 -22.15 -59.16 23.29
CA ILE A 100 -20.80 -59.46 22.80
C ILE A 100 -20.76 -59.41 21.27
N SER A 101 -21.71 -60.10 20.62
CA SER A 101 -21.74 -60.22 19.17
C SER A 101 -22.01 -58.89 18.45
N SER A 102 -22.67 -57.95 19.13
CA SER A 102 -23.04 -56.64 18.55
C SER A 102 -22.04 -55.53 18.88
N ASN A 103 -21.33 -55.66 20.00
CA ASN A 103 -20.54 -54.56 20.58
C ASN A 103 -19.05 -54.84 20.66
N LEU A 104 -18.58 -56.08 20.53
CA LEU A 104 -17.15 -56.39 20.46
C LEU A 104 -16.72 -56.75 19.04
N GLY A 105 -15.97 -55.85 18.42
CA GLY A 105 -15.23 -56.11 17.20
C GLY A 105 -14.03 -57.05 17.42
N GLN A 106 -13.39 -57.45 16.33
CA GLN A 106 -12.15 -58.23 16.38
C GLN A 106 -11.04 -57.44 17.10
N ASN A 107 -10.32 -58.10 18.01
CA ASN A 107 -9.27 -57.51 18.86
C ASN A 107 -9.69 -56.23 19.62
N ALA A 108 -10.99 -56.04 19.86
CA ALA A 108 -11.48 -54.85 20.52
C ALA A 108 -11.40 -54.95 22.06
N MET A 109 -11.29 -53.81 22.73
CA MET A 109 -11.27 -53.72 24.19
C MET A 109 -12.40 -52.83 24.71
N ILE A 110 -13.12 -53.30 25.72
CA ILE A 110 -14.15 -52.51 26.42
C ILE A 110 -13.89 -52.50 27.92
N VAL A 111 -13.96 -51.33 28.54
CA VAL A 111 -14.13 -51.17 29.98
C VAL A 111 -15.29 -50.21 30.20
N GLY A 112 -16.44 -50.70 30.68
CA GLY A 112 -17.63 -49.88 30.76
C GLY A 112 -18.86 -50.64 31.22
N ASP A 113 -19.98 -50.39 30.56
CA ASP A 113 -21.28 -51.00 30.88
C ASP A 113 -21.91 -51.64 29.64
N MET A 114 -23.12 -52.17 29.80
CA MET A 114 -23.90 -52.76 28.70
C MET A 114 -24.30 -51.75 27.60
N ALA A 115 -24.07 -50.45 27.79
CA ALA A 115 -24.26 -49.43 26.75
C ALA A 115 -22.95 -49.10 26.00
N SER A 116 -21.79 -49.53 26.50
CA SER A 116 -20.51 -49.36 25.82
C SER A 116 -20.40 -50.27 24.60
N SER A 117 -19.66 -49.82 23.59
CA SER A 117 -19.45 -50.55 22.33
C SER A 117 -18.06 -50.29 21.76
N ALA A 118 -17.35 -51.33 21.34
CA ALA A 118 -16.11 -51.24 20.58
C ALA A 118 -16.23 -52.16 19.36
N SER A 119 -17.16 -51.84 18.46
CA SER A 119 -17.49 -52.65 17.28
C SER A 119 -16.45 -52.53 16.15
N GLY A 120 -15.60 -51.50 16.17
CA GLY A 120 -14.48 -51.36 15.24
C GLY A 120 -13.40 -52.42 15.47
N GLN A 121 -12.72 -52.84 14.39
CA GLN A 121 -11.54 -53.72 14.51
C GLN A 121 -10.42 -53.00 15.27
N ASN A 122 -9.79 -53.67 16.24
CA ASN A 122 -8.76 -53.09 17.11
C ASN A 122 -9.21 -51.81 17.86
N ALA A 123 -10.52 -51.62 18.03
CA ALA A 123 -11.07 -50.44 18.69
C ALA A 123 -11.03 -50.59 20.21
N VAL A 124 -10.98 -49.45 20.92
CA VAL A 124 -10.95 -49.43 22.38
C VAL A 124 -12.01 -48.47 22.91
N ALA A 125 -12.90 -48.94 23.77
CA ALA A 125 -13.90 -48.12 24.45
C ALA A 125 -13.72 -48.18 25.97
N LEU A 126 -13.47 -47.02 26.58
CA LEU A 126 -13.15 -46.88 28.01
C LEU A 126 -14.09 -45.87 28.65
N GLY A 127 -15.15 -46.35 29.30
CA GLY A 127 -16.15 -45.54 29.98
C GLY A 127 -17.56 -46.09 29.75
N ALA A 128 -18.47 -45.79 30.69
CA ALA A 128 -19.90 -46.07 30.56
C ALA A 128 -20.45 -45.43 29.28
N ALA A 129 -21.20 -46.19 28.47
CA ALA A 129 -21.71 -45.75 27.17
C ALA A 129 -20.67 -45.22 26.15
N ALA A 130 -19.36 -45.50 26.35
CA ALA A 130 -18.34 -45.15 25.37
C ALA A 130 -18.48 -46.03 24.10
N THR A 131 -18.41 -45.42 22.92
CA THR A 131 -18.65 -46.08 21.62
C THR A 131 -17.50 -45.87 20.65
N ALA A 132 -16.74 -46.93 20.36
CA ALA A 132 -15.65 -46.96 19.39
C ALA A 132 -16.01 -47.85 18.18
N SER A 133 -16.66 -47.26 17.18
CA SER A 133 -17.22 -47.96 16.00
C SER A 133 -16.26 -48.03 14.80
N HIS A 134 -15.16 -47.29 14.84
CA HIS A 134 -14.19 -47.21 13.75
C HIS A 134 -12.93 -48.02 14.06
N ALA A 135 -12.31 -48.61 13.02
CA ALA A 135 -11.10 -49.41 13.18
C ALA A 135 -9.93 -48.58 13.74
N ASN A 136 -9.13 -49.18 14.63
CA ASN A 136 -7.97 -48.57 15.30
C ASN A 136 -8.29 -47.26 16.06
N SER A 137 -9.55 -47.00 16.40
CA SER A 137 -9.96 -45.80 17.13
C SER A 137 -10.20 -46.08 18.61
N VAL A 138 -10.14 -45.02 19.43
CA VAL A 138 -10.30 -45.09 20.88
C VAL A 138 -11.39 -44.10 21.34
N ALA A 139 -12.40 -44.58 22.04
CA ALA A 139 -13.34 -43.75 22.79
C ALA A 139 -12.93 -43.75 24.28
N LEU A 140 -12.56 -42.58 24.82
CA LEU A 140 -12.08 -42.44 26.19
C LEU A 140 -12.94 -41.46 26.99
N GLY A 141 -13.62 -41.99 28.01
CA GLY A 141 -14.53 -41.28 28.88
C GLY A 141 -15.99 -41.70 28.68
N ALA A 142 -16.81 -41.48 29.71
CA ALA A 142 -18.23 -41.82 29.67
C ALA A 142 -18.94 -41.09 28.51
N GLY A 143 -19.70 -41.83 27.71
CA GLY A 143 -20.42 -41.32 26.55
C GLY A 143 -19.53 -40.83 25.39
N ALA A 144 -18.21 -41.02 25.42
CA ALA A 144 -17.34 -40.63 24.31
C ALA A 144 -17.66 -41.47 23.07
N VAL A 145 -17.68 -40.85 21.88
CA VAL A 145 -17.98 -41.55 20.62
C VAL A 145 -16.89 -41.24 19.60
N THR A 146 -16.32 -42.28 18.98
CA THR A 146 -15.36 -42.10 17.88
C THR A 146 -16.09 -41.75 16.58
N GLU A 147 -15.48 -40.91 15.77
CA GLU A 147 -15.88 -40.65 14.38
C GLU A 147 -14.85 -41.21 13.39
N ALA A 148 -15.17 -41.17 12.10
CA ALA A 148 -14.22 -41.52 11.05
C ALA A 148 -13.01 -40.56 11.09
N ALA A 149 -11.79 -41.09 10.96
CA ALA A 149 -10.61 -40.26 10.96
C ALA A 149 -10.59 -39.34 9.72
N VAL A 150 -10.43 -38.04 9.94
CA VAL A 150 -10.39 -37.03 8.87
C VAL A 150 -8.93 -36.73 8.49
N ALA A 151 -8.58 -37.00 7.24
CA ALA A 151 -7.26 -36.71 6.67
C ALA A 151 -7.12 -35.21 6.34
N THR A 152 -6.31 -34.49 7.12
CA THR A 152 -6.01 -33.06 6.89
C THR A 152 -4.55 -32.91 6.44
N ALA A 153 -4.34 -32.81 5.13
CA ALA A 153 -2.99 -32.79 4.55
C ALA A 153 -2.33 -31.40 4.53
N SER A 154 -3.12 -30.33 4.52
CA SER A 154 -2.62 -28.96 4.35
C SER A 154 -3.66 -27.90 4.70
N THR A 155 -3.22 -26.64 4.79
CA THR A 155 -4.08 -25.45 4.78
C THR A 155 -3.49 -24.37 3.87
N THR A 156 -4.29 -23.39 3.46
CA THR A 156 -3.82 -22.22 2.69
C THR A 156 -4.02 -20.96 3.52
N ILE A 157 -2.92 -20.23 3.80
CA ILE A 157 -2.92 -18.97 4.55
C ILE A 157 -2.30 -17.89 3.67
N ALA A 158 -3.02 -16.80 3.45
CA ALA A 158 -2.59 -15.67 2.61
C ALA A 158 -2.09 -16.10 1.21
N GLY A 159 -2.76 -17.08 0.60
CA GLY A 159 -2.41 -17.60 -0.73
C GLY A 159 -1.28 -18.64 -0.75
N GLN A 160 -0.59 -18.86 0.37
CA GLN A 160 0.47 -19.86 0.49
C GLN A 160 -0.07 -21.16 1.11
N THR A 161 0.23 -22.30 0.49
CA THR A 161 -0.15 -23.63 1.00
C THR A 161 0.91 -24.16 1.96
N TYR A 162 0.48 -24.60 3.13
CA TYR A 162 1.29 -25.21 4.17
C TYR A 162 0.87 -26.66 4.35
N GLY A 163 1.79 -27.59 4.06
CA GLY A 163 1.58 -29.03 4.28
C GLY A 163 1.78 -29.43 5.74
N PHE A 164 1.05 -30.45 6.18
CA PHE A 164 1.13 -31.00 7.53
C PHE A 164 1.70 -32.42 7.51
N ALA A 165 2.44 -32.77 8.56
CA ALA A 165 2.79 -34.16 8.82
C ALA A 165 1.54 -34.97 9.24
N GLY A 166 1.58 -36.29 9.07
CA GLY A 166 0.50 -37.17 9.53
C GLY A 166 -0.80 -37.07 8.72
N ALA A 167 -0.71 -36.67 7.44
CA ALA A 167 -1.86 -36.46 6.55
C ALA A 167 -2.80 -37.66 6.35
N GLN A 168 -2.42 -38.87 6.79
CA GLN A 168 -3.19 -40.11 6.65
C GLN A 168 -3.36 -40.79 8.02
N PRO A 169 -4.29 -40.32 8.86
CA PRO A 169 -4.56 -40.94 10.15
C PRO A 169 -5.18 -42.34 9.98
N VAL A 170 -4.73 -43.30 10.79
CA VAL A 170 -5.23 -44.70 10.76
C VAL A 170 -6.46 -44.92 11.66
N GLY A 171 -6.79 -43.95 12.50
CA GLY A 171 -7.84 -43.97 13.52
C GLY A 171 -7.87 -42.64 14.28
N THR A 172 -8.80 -42.51 15.22
CA THR A 172 -8.93 -41.29 16.06
C THR A 172 -9.07 -41.64 17.54
N LEU A 173 -8.58 -40.76 18.41
CA LEU A 173 -8.91 -40.76 19.84
C LEU A 173 -10.00 -39.72 20.07
N SER A 174 -11.20 -40.18 20.43
CA SER A 174 -12.27 -39.32 20.91
C SER A 174 -12.30 -39.31 22.43
N ILE A 175 -12.37 -38.12 23.01
CA ILE A 175 -12.54 -37.91 24.46
C ILE A 175 -13.92 -37.35 24.81
N GLY A 176 -14.89 -37.39 23.89
CA GLY A 176 -16.20 -36.78 24.11
C GLY A 176 -17.13 -36.92 22.90
N THR A 177 -18.11 -36.03 22.83
CA THR A 177 -19.02 -35.85 21.69
C THR A 177 -19.29 -34.37 21.49
N LEU A 178 -19.98 -34.01 20.41
CA LEU A 178 -20.49 -32.65 20.22
C LEU A 178 -21.28 -32.20 21.47
N ASN A 179 -20.94 -31.01 21.97
CA ASN A 179 -21.46 -30.38 23.19
C ASN A 179 -21.14 -31.12 24.51
N ASN A 180 -20.31 -32.16 24.48
CA ASN A 180 -19.80 -32.87 25.65
C ASN A 180 -18.29 -33.10 25.51
N GLU A 181 -17.59 -32.07 25.05
CA GLU A 181 -16.14 -32.07 24.88
C GLU A 181 -15.44 -32.07 26.25
N ARG A 182 -14.22 -32.61 26.27
CA ARG A 182 -13.37 -32.62 27.47
C ARG A 182 -12.11 -31.81 27.21
N THR A 183 -11.60 -31.17 28.25
CA THR A 183 -10.28 -30.55 28.20
C THR A 183 -9.19 -31.61 28.32
N LEU A 184 -8.09 -31.42 27.59
CA LEU A 184 -6.86 -32.20 27.77
C LEU A 184 -5.84 -31.33 28.50
N THR A 185 -5.54 -31.66 29.74
CA THR A 185 -4.69 -30.85 30.63
C THR A 185 -3.34 -31.52 30.90
N ASN A 186 -2.37 -30.74 31.39
CA ASN A 186 -0.99 -31.19 31.66
C ASN A 186 -0.24 -31.70 30.42
N VAL A 187 -0.57 -31.15 29.25
CA VAL A 187 0.15 -31.42 28.00
C VAL A 187 1.43 -30.59 27.96
N ALA A 188 2.59 -31.25 27.96
CA ALA A 188 3.88 -30.61 27.76
C ALA A 188 3.95 -29.95 26.36
N ALA A 189 4.89 -29.01 26.16
CA ALA A 189 5.03 -28.35 24.87
C ALA A 189 5.40 -29.37 23.78
N GLY A 190 4.58 -29.46 22.73
CA GLY A 190 4.86 -30.31 21.57
C GLY A 190 6.03 -29.79 20.74
N ARG A 191 6.66 -30.63 19.92
CA ARG A 191 7.71 -30.15 19.01
C ARG A 191 7.11 -29.25 17.93
N ILE A 192 7.73 -28.10 17.65
CA ILE A 192 7.34 -27.19 16.56
C ILE A 192 8.30 -27.43 15.38
N ALA A 193 7.94 -28.35 14.50
CA ALA A 193 8.72 -28.71 13.31
C ALA A 193 7.79 -29.23 12.20
N LEU A 194 8.22 -29.15 10.93
CA LEU A 194 7.42 -29.57 9.77
C LEU A 194 6.98 -31.05 9.83
N SER A 195 7.80 -31.90 10.44
CA SER A 195 7.53 -33.34 10.60
C SER A 195 6.82 -33.69 11.92
N SER A 196 6.45 -32.71 12.74
CA SER A 196 5.88 -32.95 14.07
C SER A 196 4.41 -33.39 13.97
N THR A 197 4.04 -34.37 14.79
CA THR A 197 2.67 -34.83 14.99
C THR A 197 2.28 -34.75 16.48
N ASP A 198 2.97 -33.92 17.26
CA ASP A 198 2.72 -33.74 18.68
C ASP A 198 1.58 -32.74 18.90
N ALA A 199 0.83 -32.92 19.99
CA ALA A 199 -0.16 -31.92 20.41
C ALA A 199 0.51 -30.61 20.83
N ILE A 200 -0.03 -29.48 20.37
CA ILE A 200 0.41 -28.14 20.77
C ILE A 200 -0.37 -27.71 22.00
N ASN A 201 0.33 -27.19 23.02
CA ASN A 201 -0.32 -26.68 24.23
C ASN A 201 -0.56 -25.16 24.15
N GLY A 202 -1.27 -24.61 25.15
CA GLY A 202 -1.65 -23.20 25.17
C GLY A 202 -0.48 -22.21 25.21
N SER A 203 0.65 -22.54 25.84
CA SER A 203 1.80 -21.61 25.92
C SER A 203 2.49 -21.43 24.58
N GLN A 204 2.50 -22.46 23.73
CA GLN A 204 3.05 -22.37 22.37
C GLN A 204 2.17 -21.52 21.45
N LEU A 205 0.85 -21.68 21.54
CA LEU A 205 -0.09 -20.83 20.81
C LEU A 205 0.03 -19.37 21.29
N HIS A 206 0.12 -19.15 22.60
CA HIS A 206 0.32 -17.83 23.16
C HIS A 206 1.62 -17.17 22.69
N ALA A 207 2.74 -17.90 22.63
CA ALA A 207 4.01 -17.39 22.10
C ALA A 207 3.88 -16.94 20.62
N THR A 208 3.09 -17.65 19.83
CA THR A 208 2.81 -17.27 18.43
C THR A 208 1.94 -16.02 18.36
N ASN A 209 0.91 -15.91 19.21
CA ASN A 209 0.06 -14.72 19.28
C ASN A 209 0.84 -13.48 19.73
N LEU A 210 1.75 -13.61 20.70
CA LEU A 210 2.66 -12.52 21.08
C LEU A 210 3.55 -12.07 19.91
N ALA A 211 4.02 -13.00 19.09
CA ALA A 211 4.79 -12.65 17.90
C ALA A 211 3.94 -11.92 16.86
N VAL A 212 2.66 -12.30 16.69
CA VAL A 212 1.69 -11.61 15.82
C VAL A 212 1.35 -10.22 16.34
N GLU A 213 1.08 -10.06 17.64
CA GLU A 213 0.83 -8.75 18.26
C GLU A 213 2.03 -7.81 18.12
N ARG A 214 3.25 -8.33 18.27
CA ARG A 214 4.46 -7.54 18.03
C ARG A 214 4.58 -7.11 16.58
N LEU A 215 4.25 -7.98 15.62
CA LEU A 215 4.22 -7.61 14.20
C LEU A 215 3.14 -6.56 13.94
N ASP A 216 1.97 -6.73 14.54
CA ASP A 216 0.84 -5.80 14.43
C ASP A 216 1.19 -4.40 14.93
N ASN A 217 1.99 -4.28 15.99
CA ASN A 217 2.44 -3.01 16.55
C ASN A 217 3.51 -2.28 15.72
N VAL A 218 4.29 -2.99 14.89
CA VAL A 218 5.37 -2.37 14.09
C VAL A 218 5.05 -2.24 12.61
N ALA A 219 3.94 -2.84 12.16
CA ALA A 219 3.51 -2.79 10.78
C ALA A 219 2.85 -1.46 10.42
N VAL A 220 3.16 -0.94 9.22
CA VAL A 220 2.39 0.15 8.60
C VAL A 220 1.11 -0.44 8.01
N LYS A 221 -0.04 0.13 8.37
CA LYS A 221 -1.37 -0.35 7.96
C LYS A 221 -2.16 0.76 7.29
N TYR A 222 -3.15 0.37 6.50
CA TYR A 222 -4.19 1.28 6.03
C TYR A 222 -5.09 1.69 7.19
N ASP A 223 -5.59 2.91 7.14
CA ASP A 223 -6.62 3.35 8.07
C ASP A 223 -7.91 2.56 7.82
N GLN A 224 -8.74 2.40 8.85
CA GLN A 224 -10.00 1.67 8.75
C GLN A 224 -11.18 2.63 8.89
N ASN A 225 -12.21 2.38 8.10
CA ASN A 225 -13.51 3.02 8.26
C ASN A 225 -14.24 2.44 9.49
N PRO A 226 -15.28 3.12 10.03
CA PRO A 226 -16.04 2.62 11.18
C PRO A 226 -16.69 1.24 10.98
N ASP A 227 -16.88 0.81 9.73
CA ASP A 227 -17.42 -0.50 9.36
C ASP A 227 -16.34 -1.61 9.29
N GLY A 228 -15.08 -1.29 9.56
CA GLY A 228 -13.94 -2.20 9.50
C GLY A 228 -13.33 -2.38 8.11
N SER A 229 -13.86 -1.73 7.06
CA SER A 229 -13.25 -1.74 5.73
C SER A 229 -12.00 -0.87 5.66
N LYS A 230 -11.12 -1.13 4.68
CA LYS A 230 -9.91 -0.32 4.47
C LYS A 230 -10.26 1.03 3.83
N SER A 231 -9.70 2.11 4.37
CA SER A 231 -9.70 3.44 3.76
C SER A 231 -8.53 3.57 2.76
N ASN A 232 -8.64 4.54 1.84
CA ASN A 232 -7.56 4.92 0.92
C ASN A 232 -6.54 5.89 1.57
N THR A 233 -6.31 5.75 2.87
CA THR A 233 -5.40 6.59 3.65
C THR A 233 -4.47 5.74 4.51
N ILE A 234 -3.26 6.26 4.77
CA ILE A 234 -2.28 5.68 5.67
C ILE A 234 -1.87 6.78 6.64
N THR A 235 -2.20 6.61 7.92
CA THR A 235 -1.72 7.51 8.97
C THR A 235 -0.47 6.92 9.63
N LEU A 236 0.67 7.62 9.50
CA LEU A 236 1.92 7.20 10.12
C LEU A 236 2.00 7.72 11.55
N GLN A 237 2.06 6.81 12.52
CA GLN A 237 2.30 7.13 13.93
C GLN A 237 3.50 6.34 14.43
N GLY A 238 4.46 7.04 15.03
CA GLY A 238 5.63 6.43 15.67
C GLY A 238 5.34 6.06 17.12
N GLY A 239 6.40 5.79 17.89
CA GLY A 239 6.27 5.51 19.33
C GLY A 239 5.77 6.70 20.15
N ASP A 240 5.96 7.93 19.66
CA ASP A 240 5.36 9.16 20.19
C ASP A 240 4.32 9.69 19.19
N PRO A 241 3.03 9.73 19.54
CA PRO A 241 1.97 10.26 18.69
C PRO A 241 2.14 11.74 18.31
N SER A 242 2.95 12.49 19.07
CA SER A 242 3.20 13.92 18.83
C SER A 242 4.40 14.19 17.93
N THR A 243 5.19 13.16 17.62
CA THR A 243 6.39 13.28 16.79
C THR A 243 6.12 12.70 15.39
N PRO A 244 6.26 13.48 14.31
CA PRO A 244 6.09 12.99 12.95
C PRO A 244 7.06 11.87 12.57
N VAL A 245 6.60 10.93 11.73
CA VAL A 245 7.43 9.83 11.22
C VAL A 245 8.25 10.29 10.02
N VAL A 246 9.57 10.12 10.08
CA VAL A 246 10.47 10.39 8.95
C VAL A 246 10.43 9.21 7.98
N ILE A 247 10.06 9.47 6.73
CA ILE A 247 10.15 8.50 5.63
C ILE A 247 11.47 8.75 4.88
N SER A 248 12.40 7.79 4.95
CA SER A 248 13.70 7.86 4.28
C SER A 248 13.82 6.80 3.19
N ASN A 249 14.88 6.88 2.38
CA ASN A 249 15.10 5.98 1.23
C ASN A 249 13.98 6.04 0.18
N VAL A 250 13.37 7.22 0.01
CA VAL A 250 12.38 7.48 -1.03
C VAL A 250 13.11 7.83 -2.34
N ALA A 251 12.95 6.97 -3.34
CA ALA A 251 13.47 7.21 -4.70
C ALA A 251 12.82 8.46 -5.32
N ALA A 252 13.43 9.02 -6.37
CA ALA A 252 12.83 10.13 -7.09
C ALA A 252 11.52 9.70 -7.76
N GLY A 253 10.42 10.42 -7.52
CA GLY A 253 9.13 10.16 -8.15
C GLY A 253 9.19 10.41 -9.66
N VAL A 254 8.54 9.56 -10.45
CA VAL A 254 8.53 9.64 -11.92
C VAL A 254 7.14 9.99 -12.45
N ASN A 255 6.10 9.38 -11.89
CA ASN A 255 4.71 9.67 -12.23
C ASN A 255 4.14 10.79 -11.36
N ASP A 256 3.06 11.42 -11.82
CA ASP A 256 2.37 12.51 -11.12
C ASP A 256 1.84 12.13 -9.72
N THR A 257 1.65 10.83 -9.46
CA THR A 257 1.15 10.29 -8.18
C THR A 257 2.23 9.70 -7.28
N ASP A 258 3.51 9.78 -7.68
CA ASP A 258 4.61 9.28 -6.87
C ASP A 258 4.99 10.29 -5.77
N ALA A 259 5.56 9.80 -4.67
CA ALA A 259 6.12 10.68 -3.65
C ALA A 259 7.37 11.41 -4.17
N VAL A 260 7.47 12.72 -3.91
CA VAL A 260 8.63 13.55 -4.26
C VAL A 260 9.65 13.49 -3.12
N ASN A 261 10.93 13.27 -3.44
CA ASN A 261 12.00 13.28 -2.45
C ASN A 261 12.67 14.67 -2.31
N LEU A 262 13.48 14.87 -1.27
CA LEU A 262 14.13 16.15 -0.99
C LEU A 262 15.08 16.62 -2.12
N ALA A 263 15.71 15.69 -2.83
CA ALA A 263 16.61 16.03 -3.94
C ALA A 263 15.83 16.67 -5.10
N GLN A 264 14.65 16.15 -5.44
CA GLN A 264 13.76 16.74 -6.45
C GLN A 264 13.29 18.13 -6.04
N LEU A 265 12.88 18.31 -4.77
CA LEU A 265 12.47 19.62 -4.26
C LEU A 265 13.62 20.66 -4.34
N ASN A 266 14.83 20.27 -3.92
CA ASN A 266 16.00 21.13 -4.01
C ASN A 266 16.39 21.45 -5.45
N ALA A 267 16.21 20.52 -6.39
CA ALA A 267 16.44 20.76 -7.81
C ALA A 267 15.47 21.80 -8.39
N VAL A 268 14.19 21.74 -8.01
CA VAL A 268 13.19 22.75 -8.38
C VAL A 268 13.58 24.12 -7.80
N LEU A 269 14.01 24.17 -6.53
CA LEU A 269 14.41 25.41 -5.88
C LEU A 269 15.70 26.00 -6.48
N ALA A 270 16.69 25.17 -6.81
CA ALA A 270 17.92 25.58 -7.47
C ALA A 270 17.65 26.09 -8.91
N GLY A 271 16.71 25.48 -9.62
CA GLY A 271 16.20 25.98 -10.90
C GLY A 271 15.38 27.27 -10.77
N HIS A 272 14.85 27.56 -9.58
CA HIS A 272 14.13 28.79 -9.24
C HIS A 272 15.01 29.94 -8.73
N VAL A 273 16.35 29.80 -8.74
CA VAL A 273 17.23 30.98 -8.62
C VAL A 273 16.91 31.89 -9.81
N PRO A 274 16.38 33.11 -9.59
CA PRO A 274 15.84 33.94 -10.65
C PRO A 274 16.94 34.62 -11.47
N THR A 275 18.05 33.97 -11.77
CA THR A 275 19.12 34.56 -12.59
C THR A 275 18.71 34.72 -14.07
N GLN A 276 17.73 33.96 -14.54
CA GLN A 276 17.29 34.05 -15.95
C GLN A 276 16.17 35.08 -16.19
N ASN A 277 15.33 35.34 -15.18
CA ASN A 277 14.14 36.19 -15.36
C ASN A 277 14.42 37.69 -15.13
N TYR A 278 15.51 38.04 -14.42
CA TYR A 278 15.93 39.44 -14.31
C TYR A 278 16.72 39.93 -15.51
N SER A 279 17.40 39.07 -16.29
CA SER A 279 18.12 39.54 -17.49
C SER A 279 17.17 40.11 -18.55
N TYR A 280 16.01 39.49 -18.77
CA TYR A 280 15.04 39.97 -19.75
C TYR A 280 14.38 41.29 -19.32
N VAL A 281 14.13 41.46 -18.02
CA VAL A 281 13.53 42.67 -17.47
C VAL A 281 14.56 43.80 -17.37
N ASP A 282 15.76 43.54 -16.87
CA ASP A 282 16.85 44.53 -16.80
C ASP A 282 17.28 44.99 -18.20
N ASN A 283 17.52 44.07 -19.14
CA ASN A 283 17.89 44.46 -20.50
C ASN A 283 16.79 45.31 -21.17
N ARG A 284 15.51 45.01 -20.92
CA ARG A 284 14.39 45.78 -21.48
C ARG A 284 14.19 47.13 -20.80
N ILE A 285 14.45 47.23 -19.50
CA ILE A 285 14.39 48.48 -18.74
C ILE A 285 15.56 49.37 -19.15
N ASP A 286 16.79 48.86 -19.21
CA ASP A 286 17.97 49.62 -19.63
C ASP A 286 17.81 50.12 -21.07
N THR A 287 17.40 49.27 -22.01
CA THR A 287 17.17 49.68 -23.41
C THR A 287 16.06 50.74 -23.52
N ARG A 288 15.00 50.68 -22.70
CA ARG A 288 13.91 51.67 -22.71
C ARG A 288 14.34 53.01 -22.10
N ILE A 289 15.11 52.95 -21.03
CA ILE A 289 15.63 54.12 -20.33
C ILE A 289 16.66 54.83 -21.20
N GLU A 290 17.60 54.10 -21.82
CA GLU A 290 18.61 54.67 -22.72
C GLU A 290 17.98 55.33 -23.94
N ASN A 291 17.02 54.69 -24.59
CA ASN A 291 16.30 55.28 -25.73
C ASN A 291 15.51 56.53 -25.32
N ALA A 292 14.83 56.51 -24.16
CA ALA A 292 14.11 57.67 -23.65
C ALA A 292 15.06 58.84 -23.30
N PHE A 293 16.22 58.56 -22.69
CA PHE A 293 17.22 59.59 -22.40
C PHE A 293 17.88 60.14 -23.67
N ALA A 294 18.12 59.31 -24.68
CA ALA A 294 18.64 59.75 -25.97
C ALA A 294 17.66 60.67 -26.70
N GLU A 295 16.36 60.36 -26.67
CA GLU A 295 15.30 61.18 -27.25
C GLU A 295 15.18 62.54 -26.55
N VAL A 296 15.15 62.54 -25.20
CA VAL A 296 15.12 63.78 -24.41
C VAL A 296 16.38 64.62 -24.65
N LYS A 297 17.56 64.01 -24.68
CA LYS A 297 18.81 64.72 -24.95
C LYS A 297 18.80 65.39 -26.33
N ASN A 298 18.36 64.69 -27.37
CA ASN A 298 18.26 65.26 -28.72
C ASN A 298 17.24 66.40 -28.78
N PHE A 299 16.08 66.24 -28.13
CA PHE A 299 15.09 67.32 -28.08
C PHE A 299 15.62 68.56 -27.34
N THR A 300 16.29 68.37 -26.20
CA THR A 300 16.91 69.48 -25.46
C THR A 300 18.01 70.15 -26.26
N GLU A 301 18.88 69.39 -26.96
CA GLU A 301 19.95 69.93 -27.78
C GLU A 301 19.39 70.76 -28.95
N GLN A 302 18.33 70.28 -29.62
CA GLN A 302 17.64 71.02 -30.68
C GLN A 302 17.07 72.34 -30.17
N ARG A 303 16.35 72.32 -29.05
CA ARG A 303 15.78 73.54 -28.44
C ARG A 303 16.85 74.51 -27.96
N PHE A 304 17.96 74.00 -27.42
CA PHE A 304 19.06 74.83 -26.98
C PHE A 304 19.76 75.48 -28.17
N SER A 305 19.97 74.74 -29.26
CA SER A 305 20.52 75.29 -30.51
C SER A 305 19.60 76.35 -31.13
N GLU A 306 18.29 76.13 -31.15
CA GLU A 306 17.30 77.12 -31.60
C GLU A 306 17.36 78.40 -30.74
N LEU A 307 17.43 78.23 -29.42
CA LEU A 307 17.53 79.35 -28.49
C LEU A 307 18.83 80.15 -28.68
N VAL A 308 19.97 79.47 -28.86
CA VAL A 308 21.26 80.12 -29.12
C VAL A 308 21.19 80.96 -30.40
N SER A 309 20.61 80.41 -31.47
CA SER A 309 20.41 81.16 -32.72
C SER A 309 19.53 82.40 -32.51
N SER A 310 18.44 82.28 -31.75
CA SER A 310 17.56 83.41 -31.46
C SER A 310 18.26 84.49 -30.60
N ILE A 311 19.12 84.09 -29.66
CA ILE A 311 19.91 85.01 -28.85
C ILE A 311 20.92 85.77 -29.71
N ASP A 312 21.56 85.11 -30.67
CA ASP A 312 22.49 85.77 -31.59
C ASP A 312 21.76 86.76 -32.50
N ASP A 313 20.55 86.44 -32.98
CA ASP A 313 19.73 87.37 -33.75
C ASP A 313 19.34 88.61 -32.93
N VAL A 314 18.91 88.42 -31.67
CA VAL A 314 18.59 89.53 -30.75
C VAL A 314 19.83 90.39 -30.46
N ARG A 315 20.99 89.75 -30.33
CA ARG A 315 22.27 90.43 -30.11
C ARG A 315 22.67 91.28 -31.32
N ASP A 316 22.49 90.75 -32.53
CA ASP A 316 22.74 91.49 -33.76
C ASP A 316 21.77 92.66 -33.95
N ASP A 317 20.48 92.46 -33.65
CA ASP A 317 19.48 93.53 -33.65
C ASP A 317 19.80 94.64 -32.62
N ALA A 318 20.31 94.26 -31.44
CA ALA A 318 20.74 95.22 -30.43
C ALA A 318 21.97 96.03 -30.90
N HIS A 319 22.97 95.38 -31.52
CA HIS A 319 24.13 96.08 -32.07
C HIS A 319 23.74 97.01 -33.22
N ARG A 320 22.78 96.60 -34.08
CA ARG A 320 22.21 97.47 -35.12
C ARG A 320 21.51 98.68 -34.53
N SER A 321 20.74 98.50 -33.46
CA SER A 321 20.06 99.60 -32.76
C SER A 321 21.06 100.59 -32.17
N ALA A 322 22.17 100.11 -31.61
CA ALA A 322 23.27 100.97 -31.16
C ALA A 322 23.93 101.73 -32.32
N ALA A 323 24.19 101.06 -33.46
CA ALA A 323 24.71 101.72 -34.67
C ALA A 323 23.73 102.78 -35.19
N ILE A 324 22.42 102.50 -35.19
CA ILE A 324 21.36 103.45 -35.54
C ILE A 324 21.41 104.66 -34.61
N GLY A 325 21.50 104.44 -33.29
CA GLY A 325 21.60 105.52 -32.30
C GLY A 325 22.82 106.41 -32.53
N LEU A 326 23.98 105.81 -32.83
CA LEU A 326 25.19 106.56 -33.19
C LEU A 326 25.02 107.36 -34.49
N ALA A 327 24.39 106.76 -35.52
CA ALA A 327 24.12 107.41 -36.79
C ALA A 327 23.17 108.61 -36.61
N ALA A 328 22.08 108.43 -35.88
CA ALA A 328 21.11 109.50 -35.59
C ALA A 328 21.73 110.62 -34.75
N ALA A 329 22.54 110.28 -33.75
CA ALA A 329 23.22 111.27 -32.90
C ALA A 329 24.27 112.10 -33.65
N SER A 330 24.80 111.59 -34.77
CA SER A 330 25.74 112.33 -35.62
C SER A 330 25.07 113.37 -36.52
N LEU A 331 23.73 113.39 -36.60
CA LEU A 331 22.99 114.39 -37.37
C LEU A 331 23.09 115.75 -36.68
N ARG A 332 23.58 116.75 -37.41
CA ARG A 332 23.61 118.15 -36.97
C ARG A 332 22.80 119.00 -37.92
N TYR A 333 21.92 119.82 -37.34
CA TYR A 333 21.05 120.73 -38.08
C TYR A 333 21.59 122.16 -37.95
N ASP A 334 21.31 122.99 -38.95
CA ASP A 334 21.68 124.40 -38.91
C ASP A 334 20.69 125.15 -38.02
N ASP A 335 21.20 126.01 -37.14
CA ASP A 335 20.46 126.73 -36.11
C ASP A 335 20.00 128.13 -36.58
N ASN A 336 20.31 128.50 -37.83
CA ASN A 336 19.92 129.80 -38.39
C ASN A 336 18.40 129.92 -38.63
N PRO A 337 17.74 131.02 -38.20
CA PRO A 337 16.30 131.21 -38.38
C PRO A 337 15.85 131.24 -39.84
N GLY A 338 14.68 130.64 -40.12
CA GLY A 338 14.01 130.63 -41.42
C GLY A 338 14.58 129.65 -42.46
N LYS A 339 15.51 128.76 -42.08
CA LYS A 339 16.16 127.82 -43.00
C LYS A 339 15.78 126.36 -42.75
N LEU A 340 15.57 125.62 -43.83
CA LEU A 340 15.52 124.15 -43.83
C LEU A 340 16.96 123.61 -43.95
N SER A 341 17.34 122.72 -43.04
CA SER A 341 18.63 122.03 -43.08
C SER A 341 18.44 120.54 -43.29
N VAL A 342 19.40 119.89 -43.95
CA VAL A 342 19.42 118.44 -44.19
C VAL A 342 20.75 117.89 -43.70
N ALA A 343 20.71 116.77 -42.98
CA ALA A 343 21.86 116.13 -42.39
C ALA A 343 21.91 114.65 -42.78
N VAL A 344 23.13 114.11 -42.90
CA VAL A 344 23.38 112.69 -43.12
C VAL A 344 24.42 112.25 -42.10
N GLY A 345 24.13 111.12 -41.45
CA GLY A 345 24.91 110.56 -40.37
C GLY A 345 25.18 109.08 -40.59
N GLY A 346 26.29 108.60 -40.05
CA GLY A 346 26.70 107.19 -40.14
C GLY A 346 27.08 106.67 -38.77
N GLY A 347 26.75 105.42 -38.49
CA GLY A 347 27.06 104.76 -37.23
C GLY A 347 27.59 103.36 -37.48
N PHE A 348 28.60 102.97 -36.70
CA PHE A 348 29.20 101.64 -36.76
C PHE A 348 29.40 101.12 -35.34
N TRP A 349 28.88 99.93 -35.03
CA TRP A 349 29.02 99.30 -33.72
C TRP A 349 29.11 97.79 -33.85
N ARG A 350 30.19 97.20 -33.33
CA ARG A 350 30.41 95.75 -33.22
C ARG A 350 30.01 94.94 -34.48
N GLY A 351 30.44 95.39 -35.65
CA GLY A 351 30.20 94.70 -36.93
C GLY A 351 28.90 95.07 -37.65
N GLN A 352 28.02 95.87 -37.03
CA GLN A 352 26.81 96.39 -37.63
C GLN A 352 26.98 97.87 -38.01
N SER A 353 26.43 98.27 -39.15
CA SER A 353 26.46 99.65 -39.65
C SER A 353 25.06 100.21 -39.84
N ALA A 354 24.88 101.50 -39.61
CA ALA A 354 23.63 102.20 -39.85
C ALA A 354 23.87 103.54 -40.56
N LEU A 355 22.88 103.93 -41.35
CA LEU A 355 22.83 105.24 -41.99
C LEU A 355 21.64 106.01 -41.45
N ALA A 356 21.82 107.29 -41.22
CA ALA A 356 20.81 108.22 -40.78
C ALA A 356 20.72 109.40 -41.74
N PHE A 357 19.52 109.87 -41.98
CA PHE A 357 19.23 111.08 -42.73
C PHE A 357 18.19 111.88 -41.96
N GLY A 358 18.28 113.19 -41.97
CA GLY A 358 17.29 114.00 -41.29
C GLY A 358 17.16 115.39 -41.89
N ALA A 359 16.04 116.03 -41.60
CA ALA A 359 15.79 117.41 -41.93
C ALA A 359 15.35 118.16 -40.67
N GLY A 360 15.84 119.39 -40.52
CA GLY A 360 15.54 120.27 -39.39
C GLY A 360 15.07 121.64 -39.86
N TYR A 361 14.14 122.23 -39.12
CA TYR A 361 13.62 123.57 -39.35
C TYR A 361 13.56 124.35 -38.04
N THR A 362 14.05 125.59 -38.09
CA THR A 362 14.02 126.54 -36.97
C THR A 362 13.13 127.72 -37.33
N ASN A 363 12.16 128.04 -36.47
CA ASN A 363 11.25 129.17 -36.68
C ASN A 363 12.02 130.51 -36.70
N ASP A 364 11.47 131.54 -37.36
CA ASP A 364 12.11 132.84 -37.57
C ASP A 364 12.49 133.54 -36.25
N ASP A 365 11.70 133.35 -35.20
CA ASP A 365 11.97 133.88 -33.85
C ASP A 365 13.03 133.08 -33.07
N SER A 366 13.60 132.02 -33.65
CA SER A 366 14.56 131.10 -33.02
C SER A 366 14.09 130.41 -31.72
N THR A 367 12.80 130.51 -31.40
CA THR A 367 12.19 129.98 -30.16
C THR A 367 11.81 128.50 -30.26
N ILE A 368 11.53 127.99 -31.47
CA ILE A 368 11.08 126.62 -31.73
C ILE A 368 11.98 125.99 -32.79
N ARG A 369 12.44 124.76 -32.52
CA ARG A 369 13.11 123.92 -33.51
C ARG A 369 12.40 122.59 -33.64
N ALA A 370 12.23 122.15 -34.88
CA ALA A 370 11.69 120.85 -35.23
C ALA A 370 12.72 120.07 -36.06
N ASN A 371 12.87 118.78 -35.79
CA ASN A 371 13.65 117.89 -36.63
C ASN A 371 12.92 116.57 -36.86
N VAL A 372 13.17 115.99 -38.01
CA VAL A 372 12.73 114.64 -38.38
C VAL A 372 13.94 113.89 -38.92
N SER A 373 14.08 112.64 -38.50
CA SER A 373 15.17 111.77 -38.91
C SER A 373 14.64 110.38 -39.26
N GLY A 374 15.21 109.80 -40.31
CA GLY A 374 15.06 108.42 -40.69
C GLY A 374 16.41 107.72 -40.59
N THR A 375 16.39 106.47 -40.15
CA THR A 375 17.58 105.63 -40.02
C THR A 375 17.34 104.28 -40.65
N SER A 376 18.38 103.65 -41.18
CA SER A 376 18.32 102.32 -41.81
C SER A 376 19.56 101.50 -41.46
N SER A 377 19.34 100.23 -41.08
CA SER A 377 20.39 99.26 -40.79
C SER A 377 19.88 97.84 -41.03
N GLY A 378 20.62 97.03 -41.78
CA GLY A 378 20.33 95.60 -41.95
C GLY A 378 18.91 95.28 -42.46
N GLY A 379 18.34 96.12 -43.33
CA GLY A 379 16.98 95.94 -43.88
C GLY A 379 15.84 96.44 -42.99
N LYS A 380 16.12 96.94 -41.78
CA LYS A 380 15.14 97.58 -40.88
C LYS A 380 15.30 99.09 -40.93
N MET A 381 14.19 99.82 -40.76
CA MET A 381 14.15 101.28 -40.74
C MET A 381 13.55 101.80 -39.44
N GLY A 382 14.09 102.91 -38.93
CA GLY A 382 13.58 103.63 -37.76
C GLY A 382 13.30 105.08 -38.10
N LEU A 383 12.29 105.67 -37.46
CA LEU A 383 11.90 107.07 -37.62
C LEU A 383 11.92 107.76 -36.26
N GLY A 384 12.43 108.99 -36.21
CA GLY A 384 12.44 109.82 -35.01
C GLY A 384 12.12 111.27 -35.36
N ALA A 385 11.38 111.95 -34.49
CA ALA A 385 11.11 113.37 -34.62
C ALA A 385 11.33 114.05 -33.25
N GLY A 386 11.86 115.26 -33.28
CA GLY A 386 12.16 116.05 -32.09
C GLY A 386 11.63 117.47 -32.21
N LEU A 387 11.14 118.01 -31.10
CA LEU A 387 10.78 119.40 -30.95
C LEU A 387 11.51 119.96 -29.73
N SER A 388 12.16 121.10 -29.88
CA SER A 388 12.82 121.80 -28.77
C SER A 388 12.37 123.25 -28.70
N PHE A 389 12.23 123.74 -27.47
CA PHE A 389 11.82 125.10 -27.15
C PHE A 389 12.91 125.79 -26.34
N THR A 390 13.22 127.04 -26.68
CA THR A 390 14.11 127.88 -25.88
C THR A 390 13.28 128.82 -25.02
N LEU A 391 13.41 128.73 -23.70
CA LEU A 391 12.72 129.61 -22.74
C LEU A 391 13.74 130.64 -22.23
N ASN A 392 13.42 131.93 -22.38
CA ASN A 392 14.23 133.05 -21.91
C ASN A 392 13.57 133.76 -20.74
#